data_AF-A0A1F4X522-F1
#
_entry.id   AF-A0A1F4X522-F1
#
_cell.length_a   1.000
_cell.length_b   1.000
_cell.length_c   1.000
_cell.angle_alpha   90.00
_cell.angle_beta   90.00
_cell.angle_gamma   90.00
#
_symmetry.space_group_name_H-M   'P 1'
#
loop_
_entity.id
_entity.type
_entity.pdbx_description
1 polymer ?
#
loop_
_entity_poly.entity_id
_entity_poly.type
_entity_poly.pdbx_seq_one_letter_code
_entity_poly.pdbx_strand_id
1 'polypeptide(L)'
;MEMPLSIQGLLVTWDPQMGDPTIKSPDETVTVLIWQHARIIIVNGEVITQTLSGTGFFIITDAEGTVVVEQRSSGQGNSSQTVQATNGSTITGVKQTRN
;
A
#
# COMPACT_ATOMS: atom_id res chain seq x y z
N MET A 1 -7.77 -17.16 -5.31
CA MET A 1 -8.30 -16.03 -4.54
C MET A 1 -7.30 -15.82 -3.43
N GLU A 2 -6.43 -14.83 -3.55
CA GLU A 2 -5.47 -14.51 -2.49
C GLU A 2 -6.23 -13.89 -1.32
N MET A 3 -5.97 -14.35 -0.10
CA MET A 3 -6.59 -13.82 1.10
C MET A 3 -5.95 -12.45 1.42
N PRO A 4 -6.73 -11.44 1.81
CA PRO A 4 -6.18 -10.15 2.23
C PRO A 4 -5.19 -10.32 3.39
N LEU A 5 -4.10 -9.55 3.36
CA LEU A 5 -3.12 -9.52 4.43
C LEU A 5 -3.58 -8.55 5.52
N SER A 6 -3.76 -9.04 6.75
CA SER A 6 -4.09 -8.20 7.91
C SER A 6 -2.83 -7.69 8.59
N ILE A 7 -2.65 -6.36 8.65
CA ILE A 7 -1.51 -5.68 9.27
C ILE A 7 -2.03 -4.56 10.16
N GLN A 8 -1.80 -4.66 11.47
CA GLN A 8 -2.09 -3.59 12.44
C GLN A 8 -3.53 -3.04 12.36
N GLY A 9 -4.51 -3.92 12.09
CA GLY A 9 -5.93 -3.53 11.95
C GLY A 9 -6.34 -3.05 10.56
N LEU A 10 -5.41 -2.97 9.61
CA LEU A 10 -5.67 -2.72 8.19
C LEU A 10 -5.72 -4.04 7.42
N LEU A 11 -6.56 -4.09 6.38
CA LEU A 11 -6.58 -5.16 5.39
C LEU A 11 -5.95 -4.67 4.09
N VAL A 12 -4.90 -5.34 3.64
CA VAL A 12 -4.18 -5.05 2.41
C VAL A 12 -4.54 -6.09 1.36
N THR A 13 -4.99 -5.62 0.20
CA THR A 13 -5.24 -6.42 -1.00
C THR A 13 -4.41 -5.85 -2.15
N TRP A 14 -3.93 -6.72 -3.05
CA TRP A 14 -3.10 -6.32 -4.17
C TRP A 14 -3.42 -7.12 -5.43
N ASP A 15 -2.87 -6.67 -6.56
CA ASP A 15 -2.90 -7.40 -7.81
C ASP A 15 -2.04 -8.67 -7.71
N PRO A 16 -2.60 -9.87 -7.88
CA PRO A 16 -1.82 -11.12 -7.79
C PRO A 16 -0.61 -11.16 -8.73
N GLN A 17 -0.62 -10.40 -9.84
CA GLN A 17 0.53 -10.32 -10.75
C GLN A 17 1.76 -9.63 -10.13
N MET A 18 1.57 -8.86 -9.05
CA MET A 18 2.67 -8.27 -8.29
C MET A 18 3.43 -9.32 -7.44
N GLY A 19 2.83 -10.50 -7.23
CA GLY A 19 3.31 -11.53 -6.31
C GLY A 19 3.13 -11.15 -4.83
N ASP A 20 3.56 -12.04 -3.93
CA ASP A 20 3.48 -11.77 -2.50
C ASP A 20 4.48 -10.68 -2.07
N PRO A 21 4.09 -9.75 -1.18
CA PRO A 21 5.03 -8.80 -0.62
C PRO A 21 6.04 -9.50 0.29
N THR A 22 7.28 -9.02 0.27
CA THR A 22 8.18 -9.22 1.41
C THR A 22 7.74 -8.32 2.55
N ILE A 23 7.52 -8.91 3.73
CA ILE A 23 7.10 -8.19 4.94
C ILE A 23 8.33 -7.97 5.83
N LYS A 24 8.55 -6.72 6.27
CA LYS A 24 9.57 -6.38 7.27
C LYS A 24 8.92 -5.59 8.41
N SER A 25 9.15 -6.02 9.65
CA SER A 25 8.65 -5.34 10.85
C SER A 25 9.83 -5.03 11.79
N PRO A 26 10.46 -3.84 11.66
CA PRO A 26 11.60 -3.45 12.49
C PRO A 26 11.26 -3.41 13.99
N ASP A 27 10.01 -3.11 14.32
CA ASP A 27 9.43 -3.15 15.65
C ASP A 27 7.91 -3.46 15.55
N GLU A 28 7.21 -3.44 16.69
CA GLU A 28 5.76 -3.75 16.75
C GLU A 28 4.88 -2.68 16.08
N THR A 29 5.38 -1.45 15.98
CA THR A 29 4.64 -0.29 15.47
C THR A 29 4.83 -0.09 13.98
N VAL A 30 5.95 -0.54 13.40
CA VAL A 30 6.30 -0.32 11.99
C VAL A 30 6.22 -1.62 11.20
N THR A 31 5.46 -1.60 10.09
CA THR A 31 5.47 -2.66 9.08
C THR A 31 5.74 -2.08 7.70
N VAL A 32 6.64 -2.71 6.95
CA VAL A 32 6.97 -2.35 5.57
C VAL A 32 6.63 -3.53 4.66
N LEU A 33 5.76 -3.28 3.68
CA LEU A 33 5.44 -4.22 2.61
C LEU A 33 6.23 -3.83 1.36
N ILE A 34 6.90 -4.79 0.74
CA ILE A 34 7.80 -4.56 -0.40
C ILE A 34 7.49 -5.54 -1.52
N TRP A 35 7.14 -5.01 -2.68
CA TRP A 35 7.13 -5.72 -3.97
C TRP A 35 8.27 -5.20 -4.85
N GLN A 36 8.49 -5.84 -6.01
CA GLN A 36 9.48 -5.40 -6.99
C GLN A 36 9.27 -3.93 -7.43
N HIS A 37 8.01 -3.50 -7.55
CA HIS A 37 7.63 -2.17 -8.04
C HIS A 37 6.66 -1.41 -7.11
N ALA A 38 6.53 -1.85 -5.86
CA ALA A 38 5.68 -1.19 -4.89
C ALA A 38 6.27 -1.26 -3.48
N ARG A 39 5.96 -0.26 -2.65
CA ARG A 39 6.32 -0.24 -1.24
C ARG A 39 5.22 0.43 -0.45
N ILE A 40 4.89 -0.11 0.73
CA ILE A 40 3.97 0.50 1.68
C ILE A 40 4.66 0.53 3.05
N ILE A 41 4.56 1.63 3.77
CA ILE A 41 5.01 1.78 5.17
C ILE A 41 3.78 2.07 6.02
N ILE A 42 3.52 1.18 6.97
CA ILE A 42 2.45 1.27 7.95
C ILE A 42 3.09 1.51 9.31
N VAL A 43 2.62 2.53 10.03
CA VAL A 43 3.07 2.88 11.38
C VAL A 43 1.85 3.05 12.27
N ASN A 44 1.77 2.30 13.37
CA ASN A 44 0.65 2.35 14.32
C ASN A 44 -0.74 2.21 13.66
N GLY A 45 -0.87 1.32 12.67
CA GLY A 45 -2.13 1.12 11.94
C GLY A 45 -2.45 2.19 10.90
N GLU A 46 -1.52 3.10 10.59
CA GLU A 46 -1.70 4.15 9.59
C GLU A 46 -0.72 4.03 8.43
N VAL A 47 -1.18 4.31 7.21
CA VAL A 47 -0.32 4.31 6.02
C VAL A 47 0.41 5.66 5.93
N ILE A 48 1.72 5.64 6.16
CA ILE A 48 2.56 6.85 6.16
C ILE A 48 3.20 7.10 4.79
N THR A 49 3.47 6.04 4.04
CA THR A 49 4.08 6.14 2.72
C THR A 49 3.66 4.99 1.85
N GLN A 50 3.38 5.28 0.58
CA GLN A 50 3.20 4.26 -0.43
C GLN A 50 3.81 4.67 -1.77
N THR A 51 4.23 3.65 -2.50
CA THR A 51 4.79 3.79 -3.84
C THR A 51 4.26 2.67 -4.74
N LEU A 52 3.90 3.03 -5.97
CA LEU A 52 3.71 2.10 -7.07
C LEU A 52 4.39 2.68 -8.32
N SER A 53 5.33 1.92 -8.89
CA SER A 53 6.12 2.34 -10.04
C SER A 53 5.98 1.40 -11.25
N GLY A 54 5.17 0.36 -11.14
CA GLY A 54 4.93 -0.62 -12.20
C GLY A 54 3.43 -0.84 -12.43
N THR A 55 3.10 -1.83 -13.27
CA THR A 55 1.71 -2.25 -13.48
C THR A 55 1.20 -3.00 -12.25
N GLY A 56 -0.02 -2.71 -11.84
CA GLY A 56 -0.70 -3.40 -10.75
C GLY A 56 -1.58 -2.48 -9.92
N PHE A 57 -2.03 -2.98 -8.77
CA PHE A 57 -2.77 -2.20 -7.80
C PHE A 57 -2.57 -2.72 -6.38
N PHE A 58 -2.87 -1.85 -5.41
CA PHE A 58 -3.18 -2.26 -4.05
C PHE A 58 -4.29 -1.40 -3.47
N ILE A 59 -5.08 -2.01 -2.59
CA ILE A 59 -6.17 -1.37 -1.85
C ILE A 59 -5.98 -1.72 -0.38
N ILE A 60 -6.05 -0.71 0.47
CA ILE A 60 -5.95 -0.84 1.91
C ILE A 60 -7.27 -0.36 2.50
N THR A 61 -7.89 -1.20 3.33
CA THR A 61 -9.11 -0.84 4.07
C THR A 61 -8.87 -0.89 5.57
N ASP A 62 -9.59 -0.07 6.32
CA ASP A 62 -9.65 -0.17 7.78
C ASP A 62 -10.53 -1.34 8.25
N ALA A 63 -10.69 -1.49 9.57
CA ALA A 63 -11.47 -2.56 10.18
C ALA A 63 -12.97 -2.43 9.89
N GLU A 64 -13.43 -1.21 9.60
CA GLU A 64 -14.79 -0.87 9.21
C GLU A 64 -15.06 -1.15 7.72
N GLY A 65 -14.01 -1.46 6.94
CA GLY A 65 -14.09 -1.72 5.51
C GLY A 65 -14.02 -0.46 4.63
N THR A 66 -13.69 0.69 5.21
CA THR A 66 -13.47 1.94 4.48
C THR A 66 -12.12 1.89 3.77
N VAL A 67 -12.09 2.30 2.49
CA VAL A 67 -10.85 2.41 1.73
C VAL A 67 -10.03 3.60 2.23
N VAL A 68 -8.89 3.32 2.85
CA VAL A 68 -7.94 4.36 3.29
C VAL A 68 -6.98 4.73 2.16
N VAL A 69 -6.54 3.75 1.35
CA VAL A 69 -5.64 3.95 0.21
C VAL A 69 -6.06 3.06 -0.95
N GLU A 70 -6.10 3.61 -2.16
CA GLU A 70 -6.31 2.86 -3.40
C GLU A 70 -5.36 3.37 -4.48
N GLN A 71 -4.40 2.55 -4.89
CA GLN A 71 -3.48 2.91 -5.96
C GLN A 71 -3.56 1.91 -7.09
N ARG A 72 -3.76 2.41 -8.32
CA ARG A 72 -3.79 1.61 -9.54
C ARG A 72 -2.89 2.22 -10.60
N SER A 73 -2.09 1.38 -11.25
CA SER A 73 -1.24 1.79 -12.37
C SER A 73 -1.35 0.77 -13.49
N SER A 74 -1.72 1.23 -14.69
CA SER A 74 -1.68 0.43 -15.92
C SER A 74 -0.45 0.72 -16.79
N GLY A 75 0.35 1.73 -16.45
CA GLY A 75 1.44 2.21 -17.28
C GLY A 75 2.71 1.36 -17.20
N GLN A 76 3.35 1.13 -18.35
CA GLN A 76 4.71 0.54 -18.49
C GLN A 76 5.84 1.59 -18.29
N GLY A 77 5.51 2.81 -17.86
CA GLY A 77 6.47 3.92 -17.79
C GLY A 77 7.26 3.93 -16.48
N ASN A 78 8.57 4.16 -16.55
CA ASN A 78 9.53 4.25 -15.43
C ASN A 78 9.25 5.33 -14.36
N SER A 79 8.09 5.98 -14.33
CA SER A 79 7.80 7.02 -13.34
C SER A 79 7.09 6.43 -12.11
N SER A 80 7.76 6.53 -10.97
CA SER A 80 7.25 6.13 -9.66
C SER A 80 6.22 7.13 -9.15
N GLN A 81 5.04 6.67 -8.74
CA GLN A 81 4.11 7.48 -7.95
C GLN A 81 4.34 7.20 -6.47
N THR A 82 4.94 8.17 -5.78
CA THR A 82 5.15 8.11 -4.33
C THR A 82 4.24 9.14 -3.66
N VAL A 83 3.45 8.67 -2.70
CA VAL A 83 2.64 9.54 -1.84
C VAL A 83 3.12 9.33 -0.41
N GLN A 84 3.38 10.45 0.27
CA GLN A 84 3.91 10.48 1.63
C GLN A 84 3.03 11.37 2.48
N ALA A 85 2.72 10.91 3.68
CA ALA A 85 2.24 11.75 4.75
C ALA A 85 3.44 12.27 5.55
N THR A 86 3.36 13.52 5.98
CA THR A 86 4.23 14.05 7.04
C THR A 86 3.95 13.32 8.36
N ASN A 87 4.95 13.26 9.25
CA ASN A 87 4.81 12.58 10.54
C ASN A 87 3.63 13.16 11.33
N GLY A 88 2.67 12.33 11.71
CA GLY A 88 1.39 12.75 12.32
C GLY A 88 0.28 13.15 11.34
N SER A 89 0.47 12.95 10.03
CA SER A 89 -0.57 13.06 9.01
C SER A 89 -0.94 11.67 8.50
N THR A 90 -2.21 11.47 8.15
CA THR A 90 -2.72 10.20 7.62
C THR A 90 -2.99 10.35 6.12
N ILE A 91 -2.64 9.33 5.34
CA ILE A 91 -3.06 9.25 3.94
C ILE A 91 -4.44 8.58 3.92
N THR A 92 -5.48 9.38 3.67
CA THR A 92 -6.86 8.88 3.57
C THR A 92 -7.47 9.29 2.23
N GLY A 93 -8.07 8.33 1.52
CA GLY A 93 -8.85 8.59 0.30
C GLY A 93 -8.01 8.90 -0.94
N VAL A 94 -6.73 8.52 -0.97
CA VAL A 94 -5.91 8.68 -2.17
C VAL A 94 -6.30 7.60 -3.17
N LYS A 95 -7.10 7.97 -4.17
CA LYS A 95 -7.33 7.21 -5.40
C LYS A 95 -6.49 7.79 -6.51
N GLN A 96 -5.43 7.09 -6.91
CA GLN A 96 -4.65 7.47 -8.09
C GLN A 96 -4.73 6.37 -9.14
N THR A 97 -5.23 6.77 -10.30
CA THR A 97 -5.25 5.94 -11.51
C THR A 97 -4.30 6.57 -12.51
N ARG A 98 -3.27 5.83 -12.91
CA ARG A 98 -2.42 6.19 -14.05
C ARG A 98 -2.73 5.28 -15.22
N ASN A 99 -3.09 5.88 -16.35
CA ASN A 99 -3.26 5.19 -17.63
C ASN A 99 -1.92 4.96 -18.32
#